data_AF-A0A6B3FIB3-F1
#
_entry.id   AF-A0A6B3FIB3-F1
#
_cell.length_a   1.000
_cell.length_b   1.000
_cell.length_c   1.000
_cell.angle_alpha   90.00
_cell.angle_beta   90.00
_cell.angle_gamma   90.00
#
_symmetry.space_group_name_H-M   'P 1'
#
loop_
_entity.id
_entity.type
_entity.pdbx_description
1 polymer ?
#
loop_
_entity_poly.entity_id
_entity_poly.type
_entity_poly.pdbx_seq_one_letter_code
_entity_poly.pdbx_strand_id
1 'polypeptide(L)'
;EVFSRTRLPDGRPGYRVRVCAESDEVDAGAFALRAPWGLDALVGADTIIVPGLADPTVPPSPAVRDALRSAAADGTRIASICTGTFPLAATGLLDGLHATTHWRAAGLLASL
;
A
#
# COMPACT_ATOMS: atom_id res chain seq x y z
N GLU A 1 -13.96 3.96 0.71
CA GLU A 1 -15.08 4.67 0.08
C GLU A 1 -15.14 4.59 -1.45
N VAL A 2 -14.15 5.05 -2.22
CA VAL A 2 -14.28 5.08 -3.71
C VAL A 2 -14.46 3.67 -4.30
N PHE A 3 -13.47 2.78 -4.15
CA PHE A 3 -13.49 1.45 -4.77
C PHE A 3 -14.67 0.57 -4.33
N SER A 4 -15.01 0.60 -3.03
CA SER A 4 -16.10 -0.21 -2.47
C SER A 4 -17.49 0.24 -2.93
N ARG A 5 -17.65 1.51 -3.30
CA ARG A 5 -18.92 2.08 -3.76
C ARG A 5 -19.10 2.03 -5.28
N THR A 6 -18.03 1.84 -6.04
CA THR A 6 -18.13 1.74 -7.51
C THR A 6 -18.99 0.55 -7.93
N ARG A 7 -19.90 0.80 -8.87
CA ARG A 7 -20.73 -0.21 -9.52
C ARG A 7 -20.58 -0.13 -11.03
N LEU A 8 -20.57 -1.27 -11.69
CA LEU A 8 -20.64 -1.37 -13.14
C LEU A 8 -22.08 -1.07 -13.61
N PRO A 9 -22.32 -0.82 -14.92
CA PRO A 9 -23.65 -0.56 -15.45
C PRO A 9 -24.69 -1.65 -15.14
N ASP A 10 -24.23 -2.88 -14.94
CA ASP A 10 -25.07 -4.05 -14.57
C ASP A 10 -25.32 -4.18 -13.05
N GLY A 11 -24.85 -3.22 -12.25
CA GLY A 11 -25.04 -3.19 -10.80
C GLY A 11 -24.05 -4.04 -10.00
N ARG A 12 -23.13 -4.79 -10.64
CA ARG A 12 -22.10 -5.55 -9.91
C ARG A 12 -21.04 -4.63 -9.31
N PRO A 13 -20.35 -5.04 -8.21
CA PRO A 13 -19.19 -4.30 -7.69
C PRO A 13 -18.12 -4.13 -8.78
N GLY A 14 -17.64 -2.91 -8.97
CA GLY A 14 -16.55 -2.65 -9.92
C GLY A 14 -15.19 -3.14 -9.42
N TYR A 15 -15.06 -3.33 -8.11
CA TYR A 15 -13.82 -3.77 -7.47
C TYR A 15 -14.11 -4.78 -6.36
N ARG A 16 -13.20 -5.74 -6.21
CA ARG A 16 -13.07 -6.55 -4.99
C ARG A 16 -11.96 -5.92 -4.15
N VAL A 17 -12.33 -5.35 -3.00
CA VAL A 17 -11.38 -4.70 -2.10
C VAL A 17 -11.01 -5.66 -0.97
N ARG A 18 -9.71 -5.83 -0.71
CA ARG A 18 -9.17 -6.60 0.41
C ARG A 18 -8.23 -5.70 1.23
N VAL A 19 -8.33 -5.78 2.55
CA VAL A 19 -7.45 -5.07 3.50
C VAL A 19 -6.50 -6.10 4.11
N CYS A 20 -5.22 -6.00 3.78
CA CYS A 20 -4.25 -7.04 4.08
C CYS A 20 -3.12 -6.52 4.98
N ALA A 21 -2.61 -7.37 5.86
CA ALA A 21 -1.47 -7.04 6.72
C ALA A 21 -0.73 -8.32 7.15
N GLU A 22 0.42 -8.18 7.80
CA GLU A 22 1.16 -9.31 8.41
C GLU A 22 0.45 -9.89 9.64
N SER A 23 -0.48 -9.14 10.23
CA SER A 23 -1.23 -9.51 11.41
C SER A 23 -2.70 -9.15 11.22
N ASP A 24 -3.60 -9.92 11.83
CA ASP A 24 -5.05 -9.74 11.68
C ASP A 24 -5.56 -8.40 12.26
N GLU A 25 -4.73 -7.72 13.04
CA GLU A 25 -5.03 -6.44 13.66
C GLU A 25 -3.82 -5.50 13.54
N VAL A 26 -4.09 -4.26 13.15
CA VAL A 26 -3.10 -3.19 12.96
C VAL A 26 -3.53 -2.00 13.80
N ASP A 27 -2.62 -1.48 14.63
CA ASP A 27 -2.84 -0.21 15.32
C ASP A 27 -2.81 0.96 14.32
N ALA A 28 -3.91 1.70 14.21
CA ALA A 28 -4.05 2.88 13.37
C ALA A 28 -4.17 4.18 14.21
N GLY A 29 -3.67 4.15 15.45
CA GLY A 29 -3.62 5.27 16.38
C GLY A 29 -4.90 5.40 17.20
N ALA A 30 -5.92 6.04 16.64
CA ALA A 30 -7.18 6.25 17.37
C ALA A 30 -8.07 5.00 17.43
N PHE A 31 -7.78 3.99 16.59
CA PHE A 31 -8.52 2.75 16.48
C PHE A 31 -7.60 1.64 15.99
N ALA A 32 -8.01 0.39 16.21
CA ALA A 32 -7.42 -0.77 15.60
C ALA A 32 -8.17 -1.13 14.30
N LEU A 33 -7.42 -1.50 13.26
CA LEU A 33 -7.95 -2.00 12.00
C LEU A 33 -7.82 -3.52 11.95
N ARG A 34 -8.92 -4.21 11.65
CA ARG A 34 -8.88 -5.64 11.33
C ARG A 34 -8.52 -5.83 9.87
N ALA A 35 -7.48 -6.62 9.60
CA ALA A 35 -7.00 -6.95 8.27
C ALA A 35 -7.14 -8.48 8.07
N PRO A 36 -8.29 -8.97 7.57
CA PRO A 36 -8.58 -10.41 7.57
C PRO A 36 -7.85 -11.20 6.48
N TRP A 37 -6.94 -10.56 5.74
CA TRP A 37 -6.14 -11.19 4.70
C TRP A 37 -4.65 -10.98 4.98
N GLY A 38 -3.84 -12.02 4.77
CA GLY A 38 -2.39 -11.93 4.85
C GLY A 38 -1.77 -11.26 3.62
N LEU A 39 -0.44 -11.13 3.62
CA LEU A 39 0.31 -10.58 2.46
C LEU A 39 0.20 -11.47 1.21
N ASP A 40 -0.17 -12.74 1.35
CA ASP A 40 -0.47 -13.65 0.24
C ASP A 40 -1.63 -13.15 -0.64
N ALA A 41 -2.53 -12.32 -0.10
CA ALA A 41 -3.61 -11.71 -0.86
C ALA A 41 -3.16 -10.67 -1.90
N LEU A 42 -1.88 -10.27 -1.88
CA LEU A 42 -1.28 -9.45 -2.95
C LEU A 42 -1.11 -10.27 -4.24
N VAL A 43 -0.99 -11.60 -4.15
CA VAL A 43 -0.85 -12.47 -5.33
C VAL A 43 -2.12 -12.41 -6.17
N GLY A 44 -1.95 -12.02 -7.44
CA GLY A 44 -3.06 -11.85 -8.39
C GLY A 44 -3.95 -10.64 -8.12
N ALA A 45 -3.52 -9.68 -7.30
CA ALA A 45 -4.20 -8.39 -7.19
C ALA A 45 -3.92 -7.55 -8.45
N ASP A 46 -4.95 -6.94 -9.03
CA ASP A 46 -4.77 -6.04 -10.17
C ASP A 46 -4.14 -4.69 -9.77
N THR A 47 -4.32 -4.29 -8.51
CA THR A 47 -3.80 -3.04 -7.96
C THR A 47 -3.54 -3.17 -6.47
N ILE A 48 -2.37 -2.71 -6.02
CA ILE A 48 -1.99 -2.61 -4.61
C ILE A 48 -1.91 -1.14 -4.22
N ILE A 49 -2.51 -0.80 -3.09
CA ILE A 49 -2.46 0.54 -2.51
C ILE A 49 -1.75 0.44 -1.17
N VAL A 50 -0.58 1.08 -1.06
CA VAL A 50 0.19 1.15 0.18
C VAL A 50 -0.31 2.35 1.01
N PRO A 51 -0.95 2.11 2.17
CA PRO A 51 -1.52 3.19 2.98
C PRO A 51 -0.44 3.97 3.71
N GLY A 52 -0.83 5.12 4.28
CA GLY A 52 0.02 5.90 5.16
C GLY A 52 0.39 5.16 6.44
N LEU A 53 1.61 5.43 6.93
CA LEU A 53 2.12 4.93 8.20
C LEU A 53 2.06 6.02 9.28
N ALA A 54 1.94 5.62 10.54
CA ALA A 54 2.03 6.52 11.69
C ALA A 54 3.44 7.15 11.79
N ASP A 55 4.48 6.34 11.59
CA ASP A 55 5.86 6.79 11.50
C ASP A 55 6.48 6.35 10.16
N PRO A 56 6.74 7.27 9.21
CA PRO A 56 7.35 6.95 7.92
C PRO A 56 8.84 6.59 8.01
N THR A 57 9.50 6.82 9.15
CA THR A 57 10.93 6.53 9.33
C THR A 57 11.18 5.08 9.72
N VAL A 58 10.15 4.36 10.15
CA VAL A 58 10.22 2.93 10.45
C VAL A 58 10.25 2.16 9.14
N PRO A 59 11.31 1.37 8.87
CA PRO A 59 11.39 0.58 7.64
C PRO A 59 10.29 -0.48 7.61
N PRO A 60 9.72 -0.80 6.43
CA PRO A 60 8.80 -1.93 6.32
C PRO A 60 9.51 -3.24 6.67
N SER A 61 8.74 -4.23 7.13
CA SER A 61 9.27 -5.56 7.33
C SER A 61 9.83 -6.13 6.01
N PRO A 62 10.80 -7.07 6.07
CA PRO A 62 11.24 -7.78 4.88
C PRO A 62 10.09 -8.43 4.10
N ALA A 63 9.10 -8.98 4.80
CA ALA A 63 7.96 -9.64 4.17
C ALA A 63 7.09 -8.67 3.36
N VAL A 64 6.78 -7.47 3.89
CA VAL A 64 6.06 -6.43 3.14
C VAL A 64 6.87 -5.99 1.93
N ARG A 65 8.16 -5.75 2.11
CA ARG A 65 9.07 -5.31 1.06
C ARG A 65 9.17 -6.34 -0.08
N ASP A 66 9.30 -7.61 0.27
CA ASP A 66 9.42 -8.71 -0.69
C ASP A 66 8.08 -8.99 -1.41
N ALA A 67 6.96 -8.88 -0.71
CA ALA A 67 5.63 -9.01 -1.32
C ALA A 67 5.36 -7.89 -2.35
N LEU A 68 5.72 -6.65 -2.04
CA LEU A 68 5.59 -5.53 -2.99
C LEU A 68 6.49 -5.71 -4.22
N ARG A 69 7.74 -6.14 -4.03
CA ARG A 69 8.63 -6.44 -5.16
C ARG A 69 8.13 -7.58 -6.03
N SER A 70 7.63 -8.65 -5.41
CA SER A 70 7.10 -9.80 -6.14
C SER A 70 5.89 -9.39 -6.98
N ALA A 71 4.95 -8.65 -6.39
CA ALA A 71 3.79 -8.14 -7.11
C ALA A 71 4.18 -7.20 -8.27
N ALA A 72 5.18 -6.33 -8.08
CA ALA A 72 5.70 -5.48 -9.14
C ALA A 72 6.37 -6.27 -10.27
N ALA A 73 7.14 -7.30 -9.94
CA ALA A 73 7.74 -8.21 -10.92
C ALA A 73 6.68 -8.95 -11.75
N ASP A 74 5.53 -9.26 -11.15
CA ASP A 74 4.37 -9.84 -11.82
C ASP A 74 3.54 -8.82 -12.63
N GLY A 75 3.99 -7.55 -12.70
CA GLY A 75 3.32 -6.48 -13.46
C GLY A 75 2.13 -5.83 -12.74
N THR A 76 1.97 -6.07 -11.43
CA THR A 76 0.90 -5.45 -10.63
C THR A 76 1.07 -3.94 -10.55
N ARG A 77 -0.02 -3.20 -10.71
CA ARG A 77 0.00 -1.75 -10.48
C ARG A 77 0.11 -1.45 -8.98
N ILE A 78 1.13 -0.71 -8.57
CA ILE A 78 1.30 -0.30 -7.18
C ILE A 78 1.19 1.23 -7.06
N ALA A 79 0.37 1.69 -6.13
CA ALA A 79 0.23 3.09 -5.76
C ALA A 79 0.38 3.25 -4.25
N SER A 80 0.72 4.44 -3.79
CA SER A 80 0.75 4.77 -2.36
C SER A 80 -0.11 5.99 -2.06
N ILE A 81 -0.50 6.11 -0.80
CA ILE A 81 -1.24 7.27 -0.29
C ILE A 81 -0.47 7.86 0.89
N CYS A 82 -0.38 9.20 0.94
CA CYS A 82 0.23 9.92 2.06
C CYS A 82 1.68 9.46 2.28
N THR A 83 2.03 9.01 3.49
CA THR A 83 3.34 8.48 3.86
C THR A 83 3.57 7.03 3.40
N GLY A 84 2.60 6.38 2.74
CA GLY A 84 2.78 5.04 2.16
C GLY A 84 3.84 4.99 1.05
N THR A 85 4.28 6.14 0.58
CA THR A 85 5.41 6.23 -0.35
C THR A 85 6.72 5.76 0.27
N PHE A 86 6.92 5.87 1.59
CA PHE A 86 8.15 5.45 2.27
C PHE A 86 8.40 3.93 2.21
N PRO A 87 7.44 3.08 2.61
CA PRO A 87 7.59 1.63 2.44
C PRO A 87 7.70 1.22 0.97
N LEU A 88 7.06 1.96 0.05
CA LEU A 88 7.23 1.72 -1.39
C LEU A 88 8.62 2.13 -1.89
N ALA A 89 9.16 3.27 -1.47
CA ALA A 89 10.52 3.71 -1.80
C ALA A 89 11.56 2.72 -1.28
N ALA A 90 11.38 2.20 -0.06
CA ALA A 90 12.26 1.20 0.54
C ALA A 90 12.36 -0.14 -0.23
N THR A 91 11.51 -0.35 -1.25
CA THR A 91 11.62 -1.51 -2.15
C THR A 91 12.64 -1.29 -3.29
N GLY A 92 13.02 -0.04 -3.58
CA GLY A 92 13.77 0.38 -4.76
C GLY A 92 12.90 0.59 -6.01
N LEU A 93 11.59 0.31 -5.95
CA LEU A 93 10.69 0.41 -7.11
C LEU A 93 10.44 1.85 -7.59
N LEU A 94 10.83 2.85 -6.80
CA LEU A 94 10.71 4.27 -7.14
C LEU A 94 12.03 4.88 -7.63
N ASP A 95 13.10 4.10 -7.68
CA ASP A 95 14.43 4.60 -8.07
C ASP A 95 14.40 5.13 -9.51
N GLY A 96 14.82 6.38 -9.68
CA GLY A 96 14.80 7.08 -10.97
C GLY A 96 13.41 7.54 -11.44
N LEU A 97 12.37 7.39 -10.62
CA LEU A 97 11.02 7.88 -10.92
C LEU A 97 10.68 9.15 -10.14
N HIS A 98 9.71 9.92 -10.66
CA HIS A 98 9.09 10.98 -9.88
C HIS A 98 8.04 10.41 -8.93
N ALA A 99 8.20 10.69 -7.64
CA ALA A 99 7.27 10.29 -6.59
C ALA A 99 6.73 11.50 -5.81
N THR A 100 5.58 11.33 -5.18
CA THR A 100 5.01 12.29 -4.23
C THR A 100 4.65 11.60 -2.92
N THR A 101 4.48 12.38 -1.86
CA THR A 101 4.15 11.90 -0.51
C THR A 101 3.36 12.98 0.22
N HIS A 102 3.04 12.76 1.48
CA HIS A 102 2.49 13.79 2.34
C HIS A 102 3.41 15.02 2.39
N TRP A 103 2.86 16.23 2.25
CA TRP A 103 3.64 17.47 2.14
C TRP A 103 4.67 17.66 3.28
N ARG A 104 4.31 17.31 4.52
CA ARG A 104 5.24 17.36 5.69
C ARG A 104 6.44 16.43 5.56
N ALA A 105 6.29 15.34 4.82
CA ALA A 105 7.30 14.31 4.65
C ALA A 105 8.04 14.44 3.31
N ALA A 106 7.70 15.43 2.48
CA ALA A 106 8.32 15.61 1.16
C ALA A 106 9.82 15.86 1.25
N GLY A 107 10.26 16.72 2.17
CA GLY A 107 11.69 16.96 2.41
C GLY A 107 12.43 15.71 2.88
N LEU A 108 11.80 14.90 3.74
CA LEU A 108 12.36 13.64 4.21
C LEU A 108 12.47 12.62 3.05
N LEU A 109 11.43 12.47 2.24
CA LEU A 109 11.45 11.56 1.09
C LEU A 109 12.55 11.95 0.08
N ALA A 110 12.74 13.25 -0.17
CA ALA A 110 13.77 13.75 -1.07
C ALA A 110 15.21 13.53 -0.55
N SER A 111 15.37 13.20 0.74
CA SER A 111 16.67 12.91 1.36
C SER A 111 17.01 11.43 1.47
N LEU A 112 16.11 10.54 1.02
CA LEU A 112 16.34 9.09 0.98
C LEU A 112 17.39 8.70 -0.06
#